data_AF-A0AAX4AYH0-F1
#
_entry.id   AF-A0AAX4AYH0-F1
#
_cell.length_a   1.000
_cell.length_b   1.000
_cell.length_c   1.000
_cell.angle_alpha   90.00
_cell.angle_beta   90.00
_cell.angle_gamma   90.00
#
_symmetry.space_group_name_H-M   'P 1'
#
loop_
_entity.id
_entity.type
_entity.pdbx_description
1 polymer ?
#
loop_
_entity_poly.entity_id
_entity_poly.type
_entity_poly.pdbx_seq_one_letter_code
_entity_poly.pdbx_strand_id
1 'polypeptide(L)'
;MMLKHYKKLFLAFVALFSVFVLASCSQKQSNSQSAAQTEAPKVETIAGEWESVYELDSLQKAFFPKGMKSYTFAKFIEAFKDFKMKLSVDGTSAKLSYQYDSKKFAKAFYEISKDKNKMTEDEFVSRYINGQTEFVQNFKKYKASMDTSTGTYSYEATGTIDESAKTVTFDEGLIILDSFPLTTADKDHRFDPATYNYEVKDGILTIYADMKTKDNLPVHFELNFKRVPSTEKK
;
A
#
# COMPACT_ATOMS: atom_id res chain seq x y z
N MET A 1 -23.02 37.55 28.36
CA MET A 1 -21.86 38.47 28.38
C MET A 1 -20.58 37.66 28.62
N MET A 2 -19.99 37.07 27.58
CA MET A 2 -18.73 36.31 27.67
C MET A 2 -18.02 36.29 26.29
N LEU A 3 -17.77 37.47 25.70
CA LEU A 3 -17.07 37.59 24.40
C LEU A 3 -15.89 38.59 24.42
N LYS A 4 -15.41 38.99 25.61
CA LYS A 4 -14.36 40.02 25.74
C LYS A 4 -13.01 39.51 26.25
N HIS A 5 -12.80 38.20 26.40
CA HIS A 5 -11.53 37.65 26.91
C HIS A 5 -10.72 36.79 25.92
N TYR A 6 -11.23 36.50 24.72
CA TYR A 6 -10.48 35.70 23.73
C TYR A 6 -9.57 36.54 22.81
N LYS A 7 -9.79 37.86 22.71
CA LYS A 7 -8.97 38.76 21.86
C LYS A 7 -7.61 39.14 22.47
N LYS A 8 -7.42 39.00 23.78
CA LYS A 8 -6.15 39.36 24.45
C LYS A 8 -5.13 38.22 24.47
N LEU A 9 -5.55 36.98 24.22
CA LEU A 9 -4.65 35.81 24.23
C LEU A 9 -4.00 35.57 22.86
N PHE A 10 -4.59 36.07 21.77
CA PHE A 10 -4.10 35.84 20.40
C PHE A 10 -2.95 36.78 19.99
N LEU A 11 -2.85 37.97 20.61
CA LEU A 11 -1.78 38.95 20.35
C LEU A 11 -0.48 38.68 21.13
N ALA A 12 -0.50 37.77 22.11
CA ALA A 12 0.68 37.43 22.91
C ALA A 12 1.53 36.29 22.31
N PHE A 13 1.00 35.52 21.35
CA PHE A 13 1.71 34.37 20.76
C PHE A 13 2.45 34.71 19.46
N VAL A 14 2.15 35.84 18.81
CA VAL A 14 2.76 36.26 17.53
C VAL A 14 4.06 37.06 17.73
N ALA A 15 4.39 37.45 18.96
CA ALA A 15 5.55 38.30 19.28
C ALA A 15 6.83 37.55 19.71
N LEU A 16 6.90 36.21 19.57
CA LEU A 16 7.98 35.38 20.15
C LEU A 16 8.86 34.63 19.13
N PHE A 17 8.77 34.93 17.83
CA PHE A 17 9.64 34.34 16.80
C PHE A 17 10.33 35.38 15.90
N SER A 18 10.78 36.48 16.49
CA SER A 18 11.43 37.58 15.77
C SER A 18 12.81 37.93 16.32
N VAL A 19 13.67 36.95 16.60
CA VAL A 19 15.11 37.20 16.80
C VAL A 19 15.90 35.96 16.38
N PHE A 20 16.52 35.99 15.20
CA PHE A 20 17.88 35.49 14.92
C PHE A 20 18.20 35.77 13.44
N VAL A 21 18.47 37.05 13.14
CA VAL A 21 19.21 37.45 11.94
C VAL A 21 20.34 38.37 12.41
N LEU A 22 21.53 37.79 12.58
CA LEU A 22 22.83 38.47 12.57
C LEU A 22 23.82 37.43 11.99
N ALA A 23 24.17 37.55 10.71
CA ALA A 23 25.33 38.29 10.22
C ALA A 23 26.65 37.50 10.34
N SER A 24 27.10 36.97 9.21
CA SER A 24 28.53 36.79 8.91
C SER A 24 28.80 37.07 7.42
N CYS A 25 29.04 38.35 7.10
CA CYS A 25 30.09 38.72 6.14
C CYS A 25 31.44 38.52 6.85
N SER A 26 32.58 38.19 6.27
CA SER A 26 33.10 38.10 4.90
C SER A 26 34.49 37.45 5.02
N GLN A 27 34.94 36.61 4.07
CA GLN A 27 36.29 36.76 3.48
C GLN A 27 36.60 35.76 2.35
N LYS A 28 36.81 36.35 1.17
CA LYS A 28 37.87 36.11 0.17
C LYS A 28 38.14 34.67 -0.31
N GLN A 29 37.62 34.40 -1.52
CA GLN A 29 38.38 34.04 -2.72
C GLN A 29 39.65 33.20 -2.53
N SER A 30 39.55 31.91 -2.84
CA SER A 30 40.65 31.12 -3.42
C SER A 30 40.08 30.20 -4.50
N ASN A 31 40.57 30.40 -5.73
CA ASN A 31 40.35 29.49 -6.85
C ASN A 31 40.84 28.08 -6.49
N SER A 32 39.93 27.12 -6.46
CA SER A 32 40.23 25.73 -6.79
C SER A 32 39.14 25.24 -7.72
N GLN A 33 39.54 25.07 -8.96
CA GLN A 33 38.75 24.53 -10.05
C GLN A 33 38.54 23.03 -9.79
N SER A 34 37.60 22.68 -8.93
CA SER A 34 37.02 21.34 -8.90
C SER A 34 35.96 21.31 -9.98
N ALA A 35 36.23 20.61 -11.08
CA ALA A 35 35.23 20.25 -12.06
C ALA A 35 34.08 19.56 -11.33
N ALA A 36 32.98 20.28 -11.10
CA ALA A 36 31.72 19.67 -10.77
C ALA A 36 31.36 18.84 -12.01
N GLN A 37 31.58 17.53 -11.93
CA GLN A 37 30.77 16.61 -12.72
C GLN A 37 29.33 16.89 -12.29
N THR A 38 28.64 17.70 -13.09
CA THR A 38 27.19 17.70 -13.12
C THR A 38 26.80 16.29 -13.55
N GLU A 39 26.65 15.39 -12.57
CA GLU A 39 25.91 14.16 -12.79
C GLU A 39 24.56 14.60 -13.36
N ALA A 40 24.28 14.19 -14.60
CA ALA A 40 22.93 14.26 -15.13
C ALA A 40 22.00 13.71 -14.05
N PRO A 41 20.83 14.33 -13.79
CA PRO A 41 19.91 13.82 -12.78
C PRO A 41 19.69 12.36 -13.08
N LYS A 42 20.22 11.50 -12.19
CA LYS A 42 20.11 10.06 -12.32
C LYS A 42 18.61 9.83 -12.39
N VAL A 43 18.11 9.39 -13.55
CA VAL A 43 16.71 8.96 -13.65
C VAL A 43 16.61 7.87 -12.61
N GLU A 44 15.96 8.19 -11.49
CA GLU A 44 15.88 7.28 -10.36
C GLU A 44 14.92 6.18 -10.81
N THR A 45 15.50 5.14 -11.41
CA THR A 45 14.74 3.98 -11.86
C THR A 45 14.24 3.26 -10.62
N ILE A 46 13.04 2.69 -10.70
CA ILE A 46 12.47 1.91 -9.59
C ILE A 46 13.03 0.48 -9.54
N ALA A 47 14.01 0.14 -10.38
CA ALA A 47 14.64 -1.17 -10.42
C ALA A 47 15.26 -1.56 -9.07
N GLY A 48 14.96 -2.77 -8.60
CA GLY A 48 15.42 -3.32 -7.33
C GLY A 48 14.34 -4.06 -6.55
N GLU A 49 14.71 -4.47 -5.35
CA GLU A 49 13.83 -5.14 -4.40
C GLU A 49 13.25 -4.14 -3.40
N TRP A 50 11.97 -4.30 -3.10
CA TRP A 50 11.23 -3.44 -2.21
C TRP A 50 10.36 -4.27 -1.27
N GLU A 51 10.21 -3.79 -0.04
CA GLU A 51 9.34 -4.38 0.97
C GLU A 51 8.27 -3.36 1.36
N SER A 52 7.04 -3.83 1.57
CA SER A 52 5.94 -2.94 1.91
C SER A 52 6.19 -2.21 3.23
N VAL A 53 5.60 -1.03 3.31
CA VAL A 53 5.47 -0.22 4.52
C VAL A 53 4.06 0.37 4.57
N TYR A 54 3.61 0.78 5.76
CA TYR A 54 2.29 1.38 5.94
C TYR A 54 1.14 0.50 5.41
N GLU A 55 1.24 -0.82 5.61
CA GLU A 55 0.31 -1.79 5.04
C GLU A 55 -1.10 -1.61 5.56
N LEU A 56 -1.23 -1.30 6.86
CA LEU A 56 -2.53 -1.03 7.45
C LEU A 56 -3.17 0.18 6.77
N ASP A 57 -2.47 1.29 6.62
CA ASP A 57 -3.01 2.50 5.95
C ASP A 57 -3.44 2.21 4.50
N SER A 58 -2.61 1.47 3.77
CA SER A 58 -2.89 1.00 2.41
C SER A 58 -4.17 0.15 2.34
N LEU A 59 -4.31 -0.81 3.26
CA LEU A 59 -5.50 -1.66 3.38
C LEU A 59 -6.75 -0.87 3.79
N GLN A 60 -6.62 0.10 4.69
CA GLN A 60 -7.73 0.95 5.13
C GLN A 60 -8.38 1.69 3.97
N LYS A 61 -7.55 2.25 3.09
CA LYS A 61 -7.97 2.94 1.87
C LYS A 61 -8.72 2.01 0.90
N ALA A 62 -8.31 0.74 0.83
CA ALA A 62 -9.02 -0.28 0.05
C ALA A 62 -10.37 -0.74 0.68
N PHE A 63 -10.54 -0.66 2.00
CA PHE A 63 -11.79 -1.06 2.68
C PHE A 63 -12.88 0.00 2.67
N PHE A 64 -12.53 1.29 2.67
CA PHE A 64 -13.46 2.41 2.81
C PHE A 64 -14.62 2.42 1.78
N PRO A 65 -14.42 2.03 0.50
CA PRO A 65 -15.49 2.03 -0.50
C PRO A 65 -16.65 1.05 -0.19
N LYS A 66 -16.49 0.15 0.78
CA LYS A 66 -17.46 -0.93 1.07
C LYS A 66 -18.45 -0.61 2.20
N GLY A 67 -18.49 0.62 2.73
CA GLY A 67 -19.44 1.01 3.77
C GLY A 67 -19.30 0.19 5.07
N MET A 68 -18.07 -0.25 5.37
CA MET A 68 -17.77 -1.16 6.47
C MET A 68 -18.03 -0.51 7.84
N LYS A 69 -18.66 -1.24 8.76
CA LYS A 69 -18.85 -0.77 10.14
C LYS A 69 -17.50 -0.61 10.84
N SER A 70 -17.35 0.41 11.69
CA SER A 70 -16.11 0.70 12.42
C SER A 70 -15.58 -0.50 13.23
N TYR A 71 -16.48 -1.25 13.90
CA TYR A 71 -16.10 -2.46 14.63
C TYR A 71 -15.55 -3.56 13.71
N THR A 72 -16.18 -3.79 12.56
CA THR A 72 -15.71 -4.73 11.55
C THR A 72 -14.34 -4.34 11.01
N PHE A 73 -14.17 -3.06 10.73
CA PHE A 73 -12.92 -2.51 10.24
C PHE A 73 -11.78 -2.70 11.26
N ALA A 74 -12.02 -2.40 12.54
CA ALA A 74 -11.03 -2.59 13.60
C ALA A 74 -10.56 -4.06 13.70
N LYS A 75 -11.49 -5.02 13.57
CA LYS A 75 -11.16 -6.45 13.57
C LYS A 75 -10.32 -6.87 12.37
N PHE A 76 -10.63 -6.37 11.17
CA PHE A 76 -9.85 -6.68 9.97
C PHE A 76 -8.46 -6.07 10.04
N ILE A 77 -8.33 -4.82 10.49
CA ILE A 77 -7.02 -4.18 10.64
C ILE A 77 -6.11 -4.95 11.61
N GLU A 78 -6.65 -5.44 12.73
CA GLU A 78 -5.88 -6.31 13.63
C GLU A 78 -5.42 -7.60 12.96
N ALA A 79 -6.26 -8.22 12.12
CA ALA A 79 -5.88 -9.43 11.39
C ALA A 79 -4.72 -9.20 10.41
N PHE A 80 -4.61 -7.99 9.85
CA PHE A 80 -3.57 -7.64 8.87
C PHE A 80 -2.33 -6.96 9.46
N LYS A 81 -2.18 -6.87 10.79
CA LYS A 81 -1.04 -6.16 11.42
C LYS A 81 0.35 -6.69 11.02
N ASP A 82 0.43 -7.97 10.71
CA ASP A 82 1.68 -8.64 10.29
C ASP A 82 1.75 -8.84 8.76
N PHE A 83 0.81 -8.28 8.00
CA PHE A 83 0.76 -8.42 6.56
C PHE A 83 1.93 -7.67 5.92
N LYS A 84 2.62 -8.34 5.00
CA LYS A 84 3.77 -7.81 4.26
C LYS A 84 3.70 -8.25 2.81
N MET A 85 4.04 -7.34 1.93
CA MET A 85 4.23 -7.57 0.51
C MET A 85 5.67 -7.28 0.11
N LYS A 86 6.10 -7.90 -0.98
CA LYS A 86 7.37 -7.63 -1.64
C LYS A 86 7.09 -7.21 -3.07
N LEU A 87 7.88 -6.27 -3.56
CA LEU A 87 7.88 -5.86 -4.96
C LEU A 87 9.30 -5.97 -5.50
N SER A 88 9.46 -6.69 -6.60
CA SER A 88 10.72 -6.78 -7.35
C SER A 88 10.51 -6.10 -8.69
N VAL A 89 11.43 -5.23 -9.09
CA VAL A 89 11.43 -4.56 -10.39
C VAL A 89 12.75 -4.84 -11.10
N ASP A 90 12.66 -5.47 -12.27
CA ASP A 90 13.80 -5.79 -13.13
C ASP A 90 13.53 -5.29 -14.55
N GLY A 91 14.23 -4.23 -14.95
CA GLY A 91 13.92 -3.49 -16.17
C GLY A 91 12.47 -3.00 -16.18
N THR A 92 11.72 -3.44 -17.19
CA THR A 92 10.28 -3.13 -17.31
C THR A 92 9.38 -4.14 -16.61
N SER A 93 9.93 -5.19 -15.99
CA SER A 93 9.12 -6.23 -15.34
C SER A 93 8.92 -5.90 -13.86
N ALA A 94 7.67 -6.02 -13.39
CA ALA A 94 7.32 -5.89 -11.98
C ALA A 94 6.74 -7.20 -11.46
N LYS A 95 7.11 -7.56 -10.24
CA LYS A 95 6.59 -8.73 -9.53
C LYS A 95 6.22 -8.38 -8.11
N LEU A 96 4.93 -8.45 -7.79
CA LEU A 96 4.40 -8.25 -6.45
C LEU A 96 4.06 -9.59 -5.82
N SER A 97 4.47 -9.84 -4.58
CA SER A 97 4.18 -11.10 -3.90
C SER A 97 3.90 -10.93 -2.41
N TYR A 98 3.14 -11.86 -1.85
CA TYR A 98 2.95 -11.99 -0.40
C TYR A 98 2.66 -13.44 -0.02
N GLN A 99 2.90 -13.73 1.26
CA GLN A 99 2.34 -14.89 1.94
C GLN A 99 1.60 -14.43 3.18
N TYR A 100 0.47 -15.04 3.48
CA TYR A 100 -0.36 -14.63 4.61
C TYR A 100 -1.05 -15.82 5.27
N ASP A 101 -1.09 -15.81 6.62
CA ASP A 101 -1.88 -16.75 7.39
C ASP A 101 -3.36 -16.36 7.33
N SER A 102 -4.07 -16.94 6.36
CA SER A 102 -5.48 -16.67 6.11
C SER A 102 -6.38 -17.04 7.28
N LYS A 103 -5.93 -17.88 8.23
CA LYS A 103 -6.70 -18.21 9.43
C LYS A 103 -6.89 -16.97 10.31
N LYS A 104 -5.93 -16.04 10.35
CA LYS A 104 -6.04 -14.78 11.09
C LYS A 104 -7.25 -13.97 10.61
N PHE A 105 -7.35 -13.77 9.29
CA PHE A 105 -8.49 -13.08 8.70
C PHE A 105 -9.80 -13.87 8.84
N ALA A 106 -9.78 -15.18 8.63
CA ALA A 106 -10.97 -16.03 8.76
C ALA A 106 -11.58 -15.97 10.18
N LYS A 107 -10.75 -16.01 11.23
CA LYS A 107 -11.20 -15.85 12.62
C LYS A 107 -11.79 -14.47 12.88
N ALA A 108 -11.12 -13.41 12.43
CA ALA A 108 -11.65 -12.05 12.54
C ALA A 108 -12.99 -11.89 11.80
N PHE A 109 -13.15 -12.55 10.65
CA PHE A 109 -14.41 -12.56 9.91
C PHE A 109 -15.50 -13.37 10.62
N TYR A 110 -15.15 -14.50 11.24
CA TYR A 110 -16.10 -15.29 12.01
C TYR A 110 -16.73 -14.50 13.17
N GLU A 111 -15.92 -13.76 13.95
CA GLU A 111 -16.39 -13.02 15.12
C GLU A 111 -17.51 -11.99 14.81
N ILE A 112 -17.48 -11.44 13.60
CA ILE A 112 -18.45 -10.46 13.11
C ILE A 112 -19.55 -11.08 12.24
N SER A 113 -19.37 -12.32 11.80
CA SER A 113 -20.30 -13.02 10.91
C SER A 113 -21.55 -13.46 11.65
N LYS A 114 -22.66 -13.58 10.91
CA LYS A 114 -23.87 -14.25 11.41
C LYS A 114 -23.71 -15.77 11.46
N ASP A 115 -22.67 -16.32 10.85
CA ASP A 115 -22.42 -17.76 10.80
C ASP A 115 -22.03 -18.34 12.16
N LYS A 116 -21.64 -17.51 13.14
CA LYS A 116 -21.46 -17.92 14.54
C LYS A 116 -22.69 -18.53 15.20
N ASN A 117 -23.88 -18.27 14.62
CA ASN A 117 -25.13 -18.86 15.07
C ASN A 117 -25.44 -20.20 14.37
N LYS A 118 -24.57 -20.66 13.46
CA LYS A 118 -24.81 -21.80 12.57
C LYS A 118 -23.70 -22.85 12.61
N MET A 119 -22.46 -22.44 12.88
CA MET A 119 -21.29 -23.30 12.91
C MET A 119 -20.27 -22.77 13.92
N THR A 120 -19.35 -23.63 14.31
CA THR A 120 -18.19 -23.29 15.14
C THR A 120 -17.17 -22.45 14.37
N GLU A 121 -16.25 -21.83 15.10
CA GLU A 121 -15.13 -21.08 14.50
C GLU A 121 -14.27 -21.99 13.61
N ASP A 122 -13.94 -23.20 14.07
CA ASP A 122 -13.07 -24.12 13.32
C ASP A 122 -13.72 -24.61 12.03
N GLU A 123 -15.03 -24.87 12.04
CA GLU A 123 -15.80 -25.19 10.84
C GLU A 123 -15.82 -24.01 9.86
N PHE A 124 -16.02 -22.79 10.37
CA PHE A 124 -16.00 -21.58 9.54
C PHE A 124 -14.63 -21.36 8.91
N VAL A 125 -13.56 -21.43 9.70
CA VAL A 125 -12.18 -21.26 9.23
C VAL A 125 -11.86 -22.32 8.18
N SER A 126 -12.19 -23.59 8.44
CA SER A 126 -11.97 -24.68 7.48
C SER A 126 -12.71 -24.44 6.16
N ARG A 127 -13.98 -24.01 6.24
CA ARG A 127 -14.77 -23.66 5.05
C ARG A 127 -14.15 -22.49 4.28
N TYR A 128 -13.69 -21.45 4.97
CA TYR A 128 -13.04 -20.29 4.34
C TYR A 128 -11.76 -20.71 3.62
N ILE A 129 -10.90 -21.47 4.29
CA ILE A 129 -9.63 -21.97 3.74
C ILE A 129 -9.88 -22.84 2.50
N ASN A 130 -10.86 -23.75 2.55
CA ASN A 130 -11.22 -24.56 1.39
C ASN A 130 -11.77 -23.69 0.25
N GLY A 131 -12.61 -22.69 0.55
CA GLY A 131 -13.10 -21.75 -0.48
C GLY A 131 -11.97 -20.98 -1.18
N GLN A 132 -10.87 -20.68 -0.48
CA GLN A 132 -9.70 -20.05 -1.11
C GLN A 132 -9.03 -20.97 -2.13
N THR A 133 -9.06 -22.29 -1.96
CA THR A 133 -8.49 -23.24 -2.95
C THR A 133 -9.20 -23.17 -4.30
N GLU A 134 -10.49 -22.89 -4.30
CA GLU A 134 -11.28 -22.64 -5.52
C GLU A 134 -11.05 -21.23 -6.05
N PHE A 135 -10.99 -20.24 -5.14
CA PHE A 135 -10.80 -18.84 -5.54
C PHE A 135 -9.51 -18.62 -6.32
N VAL A 136 -8.38 -19.17 -5.86
CA VAL A 136 -7.08 -18.97 -6.52
C VAL A 136 -7.03 -19.49 -7.96
N GLN A 137 -7.93 -20.41 -8.34
CA GLN A 137 -8.01 -20.94 -9.71
C GLN A 137 -8.57 -19.92 -10.71
N ASN A 138 -9.15 -18.82 -10.25
CA ASN A 138 -9.66 -17.76 -11.13
C ASN A 138 -8.54 -16.92 -11.76
N PHE A 139 -7.34 -16.90 -11.16
CA PHE A 139 -6.19 -16.23 -11.74
C PHE A 139 -5.62 -17.07 -12.89
N LYS A 140 -5.47 -16.44 -14.06
CA LYS A 140 -4.96 -17.10 -15.28
C LYS A 140 -3.48 -16.84 -15.51
N LYS A 141 -2.97 -15.71 -15.00
CA LYS A 141 -1.60 -15.26 -15.20
C LYS A 141 -0.83 -15.23 -13.89
N TYR A 142 -1.51 -15.02 -12.77
CA TYR A 142 -0.87 -14.99 -11.45
C TYR A 142 -0.69 -16.38 -10.86
N LYS A 143 0.35 -16.52 -10.05
CA LYS A 143 0.52 -17.71 -9.22
C LYS A 143 -0.11 -17.43 -7.88
N ALA A 144 -1.25 -18.06 -7.63
CA ALA A 144 -1.91 -18.02 -6.34
C ALA A 144 -2.14 -19.46 -5.85
N SER A 145 -1.92 -19.70 -4.56
CA SER A 145 -2.15 -21.01 -3.95
C SER A 145 -2.59 -20.88 -2.51
N MET A 146 -3.32 -21.89 -2.04
CA MET A 146 -3.77 -22.01 -0.67
C MET A 146 -3.27 -23.34 -0.11
N ASP A 147 -2.33 -23.28 0.84
CA ASP A 147 -1.92 -24.44 1.61
C ASP A 147 -2.93 -24.68 2.73
N THR A 148 -3.78 -25.69 2.57
CA THR A 148 -4.84 -26.02 3.52
C THR A 148 -4.31 -26.62 4.83
N SER A 149 -3.09 -27.14 4.84
CA SER A 149 -2.48 -27.72 6.05
C SER A 149 -1.98 -26.63 7.00
N THR A 150 -1.36 -25.58 6.45
CA THR A 150 -0.84 -24.47 7.24
C THR A 150 -1.82 -23.31 7.34
N GLY A 151 -2.74 -23.17 6.39
CA GLY A 151 -3.59 -21.99 6.25
C GLY A 151 -2.89 -20.83 5.55
N THR A 152 -1.78 -21.09 4.84
CA THR A 152 -0.99 -20.06 4.16
C THR A 152 -1.51 -19.80 2.76
N TYR A 153 -1.91 -18.57 2.48
CA TYR A 153 -2.19 -18.08 1.14
C TYR A 153 -0.90 -17.50 0.53
N SER A 154 -0.52 -17.97 -0.65
CA SER A 154 0.64 -17.47 -1.40
C SER A 154 0.16 -16.79 -2.68
N TYR A 155 0.74 -15.63 -2.98
CA TYR A 155 0.36 -14.81 -4.13
C TYR A 155 1.59 -14.23 -4.81
N GLU A 156 1.64 -14.31 -6.14
CA GLU A 156 2.62 -13.67 -7.00
C GLU A 156 1.91 -13.11 -8.23
N ALA A 157 1.87 -11.78 -8.31
CA ALA A 157 1.37 -11.00 -9.43
C ALA A 157 2.51 -10.47 -10.28
N THR A 158 2.30 -10.46 -11.59
CA THR A 158 3.23 -9.90 -12.58
C THR A 158 2.65 -8.67 -13.24
N GLY A 159 3.53 -7.79 -13.69
CA GLY A 159 3.16 -6.58 -14.42
C GLY A 159 4.32 -5.97 -15.19
N THR A 160 4.00 -4.92 -15.93
CA THR A 160 4.94 -4.16 -16.77
C THR A 160 4.99 -2.70 -16.33
N ILE A 161 6.19 -2.15 -16.22
CA ILE A 161 6.47 -0.74 -15.92
C ILE A 161 6.60 0.05 -17.22
N ASP A 162 5.90 1.18 -17.27
CA ASP A 162 6.18 2.28 -18.20
C ASP A 162 6.85 3.42 -17.43
N GLU A 163 8.16 3.56 -17.59
CA GLU A 163 8.94 4.58 -16.88
C GLU A 163 8.65 6.01 -17.35
N SER A 164 8.20 6.16 -18.60
CA SER A 164 7.90 7.46 -19.20
C SER A 164 6.54 7.96 -18.72
N ALA A 165 5.54 7.07 -18.69
CA ALA A 165 4.21 7.37 -18.17
C ALA A 165 4.15 7.33 -16.64
N LYS A 166 5.18 6.80 -15.96
CA LYS A 166 5.19 6.54 -14.50
C LYS A 166 4.03 5.65 -14.08
N THR A 167 3.84 4.55 -14.79
CA THR A 167 2.79 3.57 -14.48
C THR A 167 3.32 2.14 -14.35
N VAL A 168 2.57 1.33 -13.62
CA VAL A 168 2.68 -0.13 -13.60
C VAL A 168 1.35 -0.72 -14.05
N THR A 169 1.38 -1.58 -15.06
CA THR A 169 0.21 -2.36 -15.49
C THR A 169 0.39 -3.80 -15.06
N PHE A 170 -0.46 -4.22 -14.13
CA PHE A 170 -0.53 -5.57 -13.62
C PHE A 170 -1.35 -6.44 -14.59
N ASP A 171 -0.88 -7.65 -14.89
CA ASP A 171 -1.45 -8.49 -15.96
C ASP A 171 -2.88 -8.98 -15.69
N GLU A 172 -3.31 -8.94 -14.43
CA GLU A 172 -4.66 -9.17 -13.91
C GLU A 172 -4.90 -8.18 -12.74
N GLY A 173 -6.13 -8.08 -12.25
CA GLY A 173 -6.43 -7.23 -11.10
C GLY A 173 -5.72 -7.70 -9.82
N LEU A 174 -5.19 -6.76 -9.05
CA LEU A 174 -4.63 -7.03 -7.73
C LEU A 174 -5.75 -7.31 -6.73
N ILE A 175 -5.68 -8.45 -6.04
CA ILE A 175 -6.66 -8.84 -5.02
C ILE A 175 -5.91 -9.41 -3.81
N ILE A 176 -6.17 -8.86 -2.64
CA ILE A 176 -5.67 -9.39 -1.37
C ILE A 176 -6.68 -10.43 -0.87
N LEU A 177 -6.23 -11.68 -0.77
CA LEU A 177 -7.09 -12.86 -0.60
C LEU A 177 -8.15 -12.88 -1.71
N ASP A 178 -9.41 -13.14 -1.36
CA ASP A 178 -10.59 -13.06 -2.25
C ASP A 178 -11.43 -11.80 -2.03
N SER A 179 -11.09 -11.05 -0.98
CA SER A 179 -12.00 -10.11 -0.33
C SER A 179 -11.73 -8.67 -0.73
N PHE A 180 -10.51 -8.35 -1.16
CA PHE A 180 -10.04 -6.97 -1.30
C PHE A 180 -9.40 -6.73 -2.65
N PRO A 181 -10.22 -6.55 -3.71
CA PRO A 181 -9.72 -6.09 -5.00
C PRO A 181 -9.27 -4.62 -4.87
N LEU A 182 -8.11 -4.29 -5.44
CA LEU A 182 -7.59 -2.92 -5.55
C LEU A 182 -8.15 -2.24 -6.80
N THR A 183 -9.45 -2.39 -7.02
CA THR A 183 -10.18 -1.81 -8.15
C THR A 183 -11.62 -1.57 -7.75
N THR A 184 -12.26 -0.56 -8.37
CA THR A 184 -13.70 -0.34 -8.26
C THR A 184 -14.51 -1.15 -9.28
N ALA A 185 -13.83 -1.93 -10.12
CA ALA A 185 -14.46 -2.80 -11.10
C ALA A 185 -15.33 -3.88 -10.45
N ASP A 186 -16.34 -4.29 -11.21
CA ASP A 186 -17.31 -5.30 -10.77
C ASP A 186 -16.67 -6.67 -10.63
N LYS A 187 -17.39 -7.60 -9.99
CA LYS A 187 -16.91 -8.98 -9.79
C LYS A 187 -16.47 -9.70 -11.08
N ASP A 188 -17.06 -9.33 -12.22
CA ASP A 188 -16.79 -9.95 -13.52
C ASP A 188 -15.55 -9.34 -14.21
N HIS A 189 -15.07 -8.19 -13.71
CA HIS A 189 -13.95 -7.41 -14.24
C HIS A 189 -12.79 -7.23 -13.25
N ARG A 190 -12.93 -7.72 -12.01
CA ARG A 190 -11.88 -7.60 -10.97
C ARG A 190 -10.58 -8.36 -11.27
N PHE A 191 -10.57 -9.19 -12.31
CA PHE A 191 -9.39 -9.92 -12.81
C PHE A 191 -8.83 -9.33 -14.10
N ASP A 192 -9.48 -8.32 -14.68
CA ASP A 192 -8.95 -7.65 -15.87
C ASP A 192 -7.64 -6.91 -15.54
N PRO A 193 -6.71 -6.75 -16.50
CA PRO A 193 -5.49 -5.99 -16.28
C PRO A 193 -5.79 -4.60 -15.72
N ALA A 194 -4.96 -4.15 -14.77
CA ALA A 194 -5.14 -2.88 -14.09
C ALA A 194 -3.86 -2.05 -14.10
N THR A 195 -3.99 -0.79 -14.49
CA THR A 195 -2.89 0.19 -14.51
C THR A 195 -2.97 1.10 -13.30
N TYR A 196 -1.82 1.29 -12.65
CA TYR A 196 -1.63 2.16 -11.50
C TYR A 196 -0.51 3.15 -11.83
N ASN A 197 -0.60 4.36 -11.27
CA ASN A 197 0.51 5.29 -11.27
C ASN A 197 1.54 4.86 -10.24
N TYR A 198 2.78 5.33 -10.39
CA TYR A 198 3.76 5.22 -9.32
C TYR A 198 4.57 6.51 -9.16
N GLU A 199 5.04 6.74 -7.93
CA GLU A 199 5.99 7.80 -7.61
C GLU A 199 7.02 7.33 -6.58
N VAL A 200 8.21 7.93 -6.61
CA VAL A 200 9.22 7.76 -5.56
C VAL A 200 9.42 9.09 -4.87
N LYS A 201 9.16 9.12 -3.56
CA LYS A 201 9.32 10.31 -2.75
C LYS A 201 9.88 9.93 -1.38
N ASP A 202 10.90 10.65 -0.93
CA ASP A 202 11.54 10.45 0.37
C ASP A 202 11.99 8.98 0.60
N GLY A 203 12.41 8.31 -0.48
CA GLY A 203 12.84 6.91 -0.46
C GLY A 203 11.71 5.87 -0.37
N ILE A 204 10.45 6.30 -0.50
CA ILE A 204 9.27 5.44 -0.56
C ILE A 204 8.74 5.41 -2.00
N LEU A 205 8.58 4.19 -2.53
CA LEU A 205 7.85 3.95 -3.77
C LEU A 205 6.37 3.74 -3.44
N THR A 206 5.52 4.59 -4.00
CA THR A 206 4.06 4.50 -3.87
C THR A 206 3.47 4.09 -5.22
N ILE A 207 2.73 2.99 -5.24
CA ILE A 207 1.92 2.55 -6.39
C ILE A 207 0.46 2.85 -6.05
N TYR A 208 -0.24 3.62 -6.88
CA TYR A 208 -1.57 4.12 -6.54
C TYR A 208 -2.51 4.26 -7.74
N ALA A 209 -3.81 4.31 -7.46
CA ALA A 209 -4.83 4.61 -8.44
C ALA A 209 -5.97 5.41 -7.82
N ASP A 210 -6.34 6.49 -8.49
CA ASP A 210 -7.55 7.26 -8.22
C ASP A 210 -8.67 6.77 -9.14
N MET A 211 -9.70 6.19 -8.55
CA MET A 211 -10.82 5.56 -9.23
C MET A 211 -12.15 6.14 -8.76
N LYS A 212 -13.24 5.70 -9.38
CA LYS A 212 -14.60 6.03 -8.98
C LYS A 212 -15.44 4.77 -8.83
N THR A 213 -16.31 4.74 -7.82
CA THR A 213 -17.36 3.72 -7.73
C THR A 213 -18.41 3.93 -8.80
N LYS A 214 -19.34 2.97 -8.96
CA LYS A 214 -20.53 3.12 -9.81
C LYS A 214 -21.36 4.36 -9.48
N ASP A 215 -21.40 4.71 -8.19
CA ASP A 215 -22.12 5.89 -7.68
C ASP A 215 -21.27 7.17 -7.77
N ASN A 216 -20.18 7.15 -8.56
CA ASN A 216 -19.28 8.28 -8.80
C ASN A 216 -18.59 8.81 -7.53
N LEU A 217 -18.44 7.97 -6.49
CA LEU A 217 -17.67 8.30 -5.30
C LEU A 217 -16.18 8.09 -5.58
N PRO A 218 -15.30 9.05 -5.21
CA PRO A 218 -13.87 8.89 -5.39
C PRO A 218 -13.32 7.80 -4.47
N VAL A 219 -12.39 7.01 -4.99
CA VAL A 219 -11.68 5.95 -4.28
C VAL A 219 -10.20 6.08 -4.59
N HIS A 220 -9.37 6.06 -3.56
CA HIS A 220 -7.93 6.04 -3.70
C HIS A 220 -7.39 4.71 -3.20
N PHE A 221 -6.67 3.98 -4.05
CA PHE A 221 -5.89 2.82 -3.65
C PHE A 221 -4.42 3.19 -3.66
N GLU A 222 -3.66 2.74 -2.67
CA GLU A 222 -2.21 2.89 -2.66
C GLU A 222 -1.54 1.68 -2.01
N LEU A 223 -0.31 1.45 -2.40
CA LEU A 223 0.63 0.50 -1.82
C LEU A 223 1.98 1.20 -1.69
N ASN A 224 2.56 1.18 -0.50
CA ASN A 224 3.80 1.87 -0.21
C ASN A 224 4.92 0.86 0.05
N PHE A 225 6.11 1.14 -0.49
CA PHE A 225 7.27 0.25 -0.39
C PHE A 225 8.55 1.02 -0.10
N LYS A 226 9.41 0.41 0.72
CA LYS A 226 10.78 0.89 0.96
C LYS A 226 11.77 -0.06 0.30
N ARG A 227 12.82 0.51 -0.29
CA ARG A 227 13.86 -0.27 -0.95
C ARG A 227 14.56 -1.19 0.06
N VAL A 228 14.72 -2.46 -0.29
CA VAL A 228 15.56 -3.41 0.45
C VAL A 228 17.01 -3.11 0.08
N PRO A 229 17.90 -2.85 1.06
CA PRO A 229 19.31 -2.63 0.77
C PRO A 229 19.88 -3.85 0.06
N SER A 230 20.48 -3.65 -1.12
CA SER A 230 21.28 -4.71 -1.74
C SER A 230 22.43 -5.02 -0.80
N THR A 231 22.48 -6.22 -0.24
CA THR A 231 23.71 -6.72 0.38
C THR A 231 24.74 -6.82 -0.74
N GLU A 232 25.61 -5.81 -0.86
CA GLU A 232 26.79 -5.91 -1.71
C GLU A 232 27.51 -7.21 -1.31
N LYS A 233 27.62 -8.14 -2.26
CA LYS A 233 28.57 -9.24 -2.14
C LYS A 233 29.95 -8.59 -2.14
N LYS A 234 30.53 -8.42 -0.94
CA LYS A 234 31.95 -8.13 -0.78
C LYS A 234 32.79 -9.27 -1.33
#